data_AF-A0A7K1SI13-F1
#
_entry.id   AF-A0A7K1SI13-F1
#
_cell.length_a   1.000
_cell.length_b   1.000
_cell.length_c   1.000
_cell.angle_alpha   90.00
_cell.angle_beta   90.00
_cell.angle_gamma   90.00
#
_symmetry.space_group_name_H-M   'P 1'
#
loop_
_entity.id
_entity.type
_entity.pdbx_description
1 polymer ?
#
loop_
_entity_poly.entity_id
_entity_poly.type
_entity_poly.pdbx_seq_one_letter_code
_entity_poly.pdbx_strand_id
1 'polypeptide(L)' 'MVKAFLKKRPGRIPLERLPAYSPQLSPVELVWSQLKRSLKNQVFTSLEELTVAVLGQVKWLEKDPWYKLSSTKRRSPLLR' A
#
# COMPACT_ATOMS: atom_id res chain seq x y z
N MET A 1 6.73 18.45 -7.04
CA MET A 1 7.96 17.63 -6.98
C MET A 1 7.83 16.30 -7.73
N VAL A 2 6.86 15.42 -7.40
CA VAL A 2 6.70 14.09 -8.04
C VAL A 2 6.36 14.14 -9.54
N LYS A 3 5.45 15.03 -9.98
CA LYS A 3 5.11 15.18 -11.42
C LYS A 3 6.32 15.54 -12.28
N ALA A 4 7.19 16.43 -11.79
CA ALA A 4 8.42 16.81 -12.49
C ALA A 4 9.42 15.65 -12.56
N PHE A 5 9.52 14.85 -11.48
CA PHE A 5 10.35 13.64 -11.45
C PHE A 5 9.90 12.59 -12.49
N LEU A 6 8.58 12.38 -12.61
CA LEU A 6 7.98 11.45 -13.59
C LEU A 6 8.15 11.96 -15.02
N LYS A 7 8.00 13.27 -15.26
CA LYS A 7 8.20 13.89 -16.59
C LYS A 7 9.63 13.72 -17.10
N LYS A 8 10.63 13.69 -16.21
CA LYS A 8 12.05 13.43 -16.57
C LYS A 8 12.32 11.97 -16.97
N ARG A 9 11.36 11.05 -16.77
CA ARG A 9 11.52 9.60 -17.02
C ARG A 9 10.25 9.00 -17.65
N PRO A 10 9.85 9.47 -18.85
CA PRO A 10 8.64 8.97 -19.50
C PRO A 10 8.77 7.47 -19.80
N GLY A 11 7.69 6.72 -19.60
CA GLY A 11 7.60 5.30 -19.93
C GLY A 11 8.35 4.33 -18.99
N ARG A 12 9.18 4.81 -18.05
CA ARG A 12 9.89 3.94 -17.09
C ARG A 12 9.02 3.47 -15.93
N ILE A 13 8.03 4.27 -15.55
CA ILE A 13 7.11 3.98 -14.44
C ILE A 13 5.69 4.05 -14.99
N PRO A 14 4.97 2.93 -15.14
CA PRO A 14 3.57 2.95 -15.54
C PRO A 14 2.73 3.60 -14.43
N LEU A 15 1.82 4.48 -14.82
CA LEU A 15 0.91 5.14 -13.89
C LEU A 15 -0.49 4.55 -14.03
N GLU A 16 -1.02 4.03 -12.94
CA GLU A 16 -2.42 3.60 -12.86
C GLU A 16 -3.30 4.84 -12.63
N ARG A 17 -4.34 5.00 -13.44
CA ARG A 17 -5.34 6.07 -13.21
C ARG A 17 -6.36 5.58 -12.20
N LEU A 18 -6.36 6.17 -11.01
CA LEU A 18 -7.41 5.97 -10.02
C LEU A 18 -8.50 7.05 -10.20
N PRO A 19 -9.79 6.69 -10.23
CA PRO A 19 -10.87 7.66 -10.20
C PRO A 19 -10.83 8.50 -8.91
N ALA A 20 -11.31 9.74 -8.99
CA ALA A 20 -11.44 10.59 -7.81
C ALA A 20 -12.37 9.95 -6.77
N TYR A 21 -12.10 10.21 -5.49
CA TYR A 21 -12.94 9.73 -4.36
C TYR A 21 -13.20 8.22 -4.33
N SER A 22 -12.31 7.41 -4.91
CA SER A 22 -12.43 5.94 -4.93
C SER A 22 -11.36 5.26 -4.08
N PRO A 23 -11.27 5.52 -2.76
CA PRO A 23 -10.24 4.93 -1.90
C PRO A 23 -10.35 3.40 -1.86
N GLN A 24 -11.55 2.83 -2.03
CA GLN A 24 -11.79 1.38 -2.07
C GLN A 24 -11.03 0.68 -3.21
N LEU A 25 -10.66 1.42 -4.26
CA LEU A 25 -9.88 0.90 -5.39
C LEU A 25 -8.37 0.98 -5.16
N SER A 26 -7.92 1.65 -4.10
CA SER A 26 -6.52 1.77 -3.72
C SER A 26 -6.11 0.59 -2.82
N PRO A 27 -5.13 -0.25 -3.21
CA PRO A 27 -4.72 -1.40 -2.41
C PRO A 27 -4.11 -1.00 -1.05
N VAL A 28 -3.62 0.23 -0.92
CA VAL A 28 -3.06 0.73 0.35
C VAL A 28 -4.12 0.83 1.45
N GLU A 29 -5.40 1.04 1.10
CA GLU A 29 -6.48 1.11 2.08
C GLU A 29 -6.71 -0.25 2.76
N LEU A 30 -6.47 -1.35 2.04
CA LEU A 30 -6.53 -2.69 2.61
C LEU A 30 -5.44 -2.90 3.66
N VAL A 31 -4.21 -2.45 3.38
CA VAL A 31 -3.09 -2.49 4.34
C VAL A 31 -3.44 -1.67 5.58
N TRP A 32 -3.94 -0.45 5.38
CA TRP A 32 -4.33 0.42 6.49
C TRP A 32 -5.46 -0.16 7.33
N SER A 33 -6.46 -0.77 6.70
CA SER A 33 -7.54 -1.47 7.40
C SER A 33 -6.99 -2.59 8.30
N GLN A 34 -6.07 -3.40 7.76
CA GLN A 34 -5.46 -4.50 8.49
C GLN A 34 -4.57 -4.01 9.64
N LEU A 35 -3.73 -3.00 9.41
CA LEU A 35 -2.89 -2.39 10.44
C LEU A 35 -3.73 -1.82 11.59
N LYS A 36 -4.79 -1.07 11.27
CA LYS A 36 -5.72 -0.55 12.29
C LYS A 36 -6.38 -1.69 13.06
N ARG A 37 -6.77 -2.78 12.39
CA ARG A 37 -7.38 -3.94 13.05
C ARG A 37 -6.40 -4.70 13.95
N SER A 38 -5.12 -4.78 13.59
CA SER A 38 -4.10 -5.47 14.39
C SER A 38 -3.58 -4.63 15.56
N LEU A 39 -3.55 -3.30 15.41
CA LEU A 39 -3.02 -2.38 16.42
C LEU A 39 -4.10 -1.71 17.28
N LYS A 40 -5.39 -1.95 17.01
CA LYS A 40 -6.47 -1.43 17.86
C LYS A 40 -6.32 -1.95 19.29
N ASN A 41 -6.78 -1.15 20.25
CA ASN A 41 -6.76 -1.46 21.69
C ASN A 41 -5.35 -1.61 22.29
N GLN A 42 -4.32 -1.13 21.60
CA GLN A 42 -2.98 -0.98 22.13
C GLN A 42 -2.72 0.49 22.43
N VAL A 43 -2.10 0.78 23.58
CA VAL A 43 -1.68 2.13 23.95
C VAL A 43 -0.18 2.20 23.78
N PHE A 44 0.28 3.14 22.96
CA PHE A 44 1.69 3.43 22.75
C PHE A 44 2.04 4.71 23.50
N THR A 45 3.15 4.68 24.22
CA THR A 45 3.61 5.80 25.08
C THR A 45 4.60 6.70 24.36
N SER A 46 5.12 6.26 23.20
CA SER A 46 6.06 7.02 22.37
C SER A 46 5.84 6.76 20.88
N LEU A 47 6.37 7.66 20.04
CA LEU A 47 6.33 7.48 18.58
C LEU A 47 7.25 6.34 18.13
N GLU A 48 8.34 6.11 18.84
CA GLU A 48 9.28 5.02 18.60
C GLU A 48 8.59 3.66 18.78
N GLU A 49 7.84 3.50 19.88
CA GLU A 49 7.08 2.29 20.18
C GLU A 49 6.03 1.99 19.11
N LEU A 50 5.25 3.02 18.71
CA LEU A 50 4.29 2.91 17.61
C LEU A 50 4.98 2.56 16.29
N THR A 51 6.13 3.16 16.00
CA THR A 51 6.88 2.91 14.78
C THR A 51 7.36 1.46 14.71
N VAL A 52 7.91 0.93 15.81
CA VAL A 52 8.32 -0.47 15.90
C VAL A 52 7.14 -1.41 15.69
N ALA A 53 5.99 -1.13 16.31
CA ALA A 53 4.78 -1.94 16.17
C ALA A 53 4.25 -1.94 14.72
N VAL A 54 4.16 -0.76 14.08
CA VAL A 54 3.73 -0.64 12.68
C VAL A 54 4.67 -1.37 11.74
N LEU A 55 5.99 -1.17 11.87
CA LEU A 55 6.98 -1.85 11.03
C LEU A 55 6.96 -3.37 11.21
N GLY A 56 6.73 -3.85 12.44
CA GLY A 56 6.57 -5.28 12.72
C GLY A 56 5.36 -5.87 12.00
N GLN A 57 4.22 -5.19 12.06
CA GLN A 57 2.99 -5.63 11.37
C GLN A 57 3.12 -5.59 9.85
N VAL A 58 3.73 -4.54 9.29
CA VAL A 58 3.99 -4.47 7.84
C VAL A 58 4.88 -5.63 7.39
N LYS A 59 5.95 -5.93 8.13
CA LYS A 59 6.83 -7.08 7.84
C LYS A 59 6.09 -8.42 7.93
N TRP A 60 5.11 -8.54 8.82
CA TRP A 60 4.27 -9.73 8.90
C TRP A 60 3.36 -9.85 7.66
N LEU A 61 2.71 -8.75 7.25
CA LEU A 61 1.86 -8.71 6.06
C LEU A 61 2.62 -8.99 4.76
N GLU A 62 3.87 -8.54 4.65
CA GLU A 62 4.74 -8.86 3.51
C GLU A 62 5.01 -10.36 3.35
N LYS A 63 4.94 -11.12 4.45
CA LYS A 63 5.13 -12.58 4.44
C LYS A 63 3.84 -13.34 4.15
N ASP A 64 2.67 -12.72 4.30
CA ASP A 64 1.38 -13.36 4.08
C ASP A 64 1.17 -13.68 2.58
N PRO A 65 1.04 -14.98 2.21
CA PRO A 65 0.77 -15.40 0.83
C PRO A 65 -0.52 -14.81 0.26
N TRP A 66 -1.53 -14.60 1.10
CA TRP A 66 -2.83 -14.05 0.67
C TRP A 66 -2.69 -12.61 0.17
N TYR A 67 -1.89 -11.80 0.87
CA TYR A 67 -1.67 -10.41 0.49
C TYR A 67 -0.95 -10.31 -0.87
N LYS A 68 0.04 -11.17 -1.12
CA LYS A 68 0.76 -11.25 -2.41
C LYS A 68 -0.14 -11.61 -3.58
N LEU A 69 -1.15 -12.46 -3.37
CA LEU A 69 -2.08 -12.86 -4.43
C LEU A 69 -3.07 -11.73 -4.79
N SER A 70 -3.53 -10.97 -3.79
CA SER A 70 -4.43 -9.83 -4.01
C SER A 70 -3.76 -8.64 -4.71
N SER A 71 -2.47 -8.40 -4.47
CA SER A 71 -1.70 -7.33 -5.11
C SER A 71 -1.23 -7.67 -6.53
N THR A 72 -1.17 -8.95 -6.90
CA THR A 72 -0.62 -9.42 -8.18
C THR A 72 -1.67 -9.54 -9.29
N LYS A 73 -2.96 -9.49 -8.96
CA LYS A 73 -4.05 -9.79 -9.91
C LYS A 73 -4.36 -8.72 -10.97
N ARG A 74 -3.59 -7.63 -11.07
CA ARG A 74 -3.73 -6.59 -12.13
C ARG A 74 -2.60 -6.57 -13.16
N ARG A 75 -2.06 -7.73 -13.54
CA ARG A 75 -1.35 -7.86 -14.82
C ARG A 75 -2.22 -8.62 -15.81
N SER A 76 -3.35 -8.03 -16.19
CA SER A 76 -4.05 -8.41 -17.41
C SER A 76 -3.40 -7.62 -18.56
N PRO A 77 -2.75 -8.28 -19.54
CA PRO A 77 -2.31 -7.60 -20.75
C PRO A 77 -3.54 -7.40 -21.63
N LEU A 78 -4.22 -6.26 -21.50
CA LEU A 78 -5.23 -5.85 -22.47
C LEU A 78 -4.92 -4.43 -22.93
N LEU A 79 -4.30 -4.38 -24.12
CA LEU A 79 -4.48 -3.44 -25.23
C LEU A 79 -3.13 -3.18 -25.94
N ARG A 80 -2.70 -4.15 -26.76
CA ARG A 80 -2.33 -3.97 -28.17
C ARG A 80 -2.58 -5.26 -28.92
#